data_AF-A0A2E7BTD0-F1
#
_entry.id   AF-A0A2E7BTD0-F1
#
_cell.length_a   1.000
_cell.length_b   1.000
_cell.length_c   1.000
_cell.angle_alpha   90.00
_cell.angle_beta   90.00
_cell.angle_gamma   90.00
#
_symmetry.space_group_name_H-M   'P 1'
#
loop_
_entity.id
_entity.type
_entity.pdbx_description
1 polymer ?
#
loop_
_entity_poly.entity_id
_entity_poly.type
_entity_poly.pdbx_seq_one_letter_code
_entity_poly.pdbx_strand_id
1 'polypeptide(L)'
;MRIAFAIICLAFIGCPPEAVYYGAMPCEAASDCGPNQQCNEGLCVDAQCGDGIVQLDEGCDDGNSDNDDDCTTLCQAPRCGDGLVGLTEACDDGNEIDSDDCTANCQLAVCGDGILRLDIPLDQDGAEACDDGNNEDTDACLNTCQTAKCGDGIQWISVEACDDGNTVQEDACLNDCTAARCGDGIHWADEEECDDGNDDPTDQCLDDCTWAGCGDGIVQAGLEDCDDGNQNNQDDCLNDCALARCGDGVLHSGQEACDDGNDSDADACRNDCELNVCGDGLVNPEAEACDDGNDNPQDDCTTRCQPARCQDGFLQVGVEGCDDGNQSNGDACLNDCTPARCGDGHVQQGQEACDDGNRDPGDGCDADCQREGAPDGCSVLENRGRETLLCSSRRLSWPAAEDFCQDWGGHLVTVDNQADHDVLAGYVWQLGEIWIGYNDRGEERDWEWVGRDSDYENWGAGQPDNWRQREDCACLWTGAGSRWNDAICEQSKAFFCER
;
A
#
# COMPACT_ATOMS: atom_id res chain seq x y z
N MET A 1 47.74 -35.41 137.69
CA MET A 1 48.42 -35.82 138.93
C MET A 1 47.56 -35.35 140.10
N ARG A 2 47.24 -36.25 141.04
CA ARG A 2 46.40 -36.08 142.28
C ARG A 2 44.88 -36.10 142.06
N ILE A 3 44.03 -36.78 142.83
CA ILE A 3 44.06 -37.86 143.85
C ILE A 3 42.58 -38.29 144.00
N ALA A 4 42.35 -39.56 144.31
CA ALA A 4 41.06 -40.22 144.53
C ALA A 4 40.19 -39.61 145.67
N PHE A 5 38.87 -39.85 145.66
CA PHE A 5 38.23 -40.83 146.56
C PHE A 5 36.71 -40.90 146.32
N ALA A 6 36.21 -42.14 146.34
CA ALA A 6 34.80 -42.51 146.27
C ALA A 6 34.07 -42.26 147.59
N ILE A 7 32.76 -42.00 147.53
CA ILE A 7 31.81 -42.40 148.58
C ILE A 7 30.59 -43.05 147.92
N ILE A 8 30.41 -44.32 148.27
CA ILE A 8 29.22 -45.15 148.07
C ILE A 8 28.19 -44.71 149.11
N CYS A 9 26.94 -44.48 148.70
CA CYS A 9 25.80 -44.64 149.62
C CYS A 9 24.66 -45.36 148.89
N LEU A 10 24.34 -46.55 149.43
CA LEU A 10 23.29 -47.46 149.02
C LEU A 10 21.92 -47.01 149.55
N ALA A 11 20.90 -47.29 148.73
CA ALA A 11 19.51 -47.63 149.07
C ALA A 11 18.59 -46.56 149.70
N PHE A 12 17.56 -46.17 148.96
CA PHE A 12 16.11 -46.35 149.23
C PHE A 12 15.28 -45.25 148.52
N ILE A 13 14.41 -45.68 147.60
CA ILE A 13 13.14 -45.06 147.17
C ILE A 13 13.19 -43.63 146.58
N GLY A 14 13.10 -43.56 145.24
CA GLY A 14 12.33 -42.55 144.47
C GLY A 14 12.87 -41.11 144.32
N CYS A 15 13.58 -40.82 143.22
CA CYS A 15 13.55 -39.55 142.44
C CYS A 15 14.51 -39.67 141.22
N PRO A 16 14.22 -39.08 140.04
CA PRO A 16 15.07 -39.20 138.84
C PRO A 16 16.22 -38.17 138.87
N PRO A 17 17.36 -38.46 138.23
CA PRO A 17 18.27 -37.40 137.79
C PRO A 17 18.75 -37.62 136.34
N GLU A 18 19.16 -36.64 135.56
CA GLU A 18 19.09 -35.18 135.57
C GLU A 18 19.57 -34.80 134.16
N ALA A 19 18.89 -33.87 133.50
CA ALA A 19 19.36 -33.27 132.25
C ALA A 19 20.51 -32.30 132.56
N VAL A 20 21.67 -32.50 131.93
CA VAL A 20 22.74 -31.49 131.90
C VAL A 20 22.37 -30.46 130.84
N TYR A 21 21.83 -29.33 131.27
CA TYR A 21 21.48 -28.18 130.43
C TYR A 21 22.77 -27.38 130.17
N TYR A 22 23.32 -27.45 128.95
CA TYR A 22 24.26 -26.44 128.46
C TYR A 22 23.42 -25.23 128.06
N GLY A 23 23.31 -24.24 128.95
CA GLY A 23 22.48 -23.06 128.72
C GLY A 23 23.04 -22.19 127.60
N ALA A 24 22.20 -21.90 126.60
CA ALA A 24 22.44 -20.81 125.64
C ALA A 24 22.67 -19.50 126.39
N MET A 25 23.67 -18.74 125.98
CA MET A 25 23.98 -17.45 126.61
C MET A 25 22.88 -16.44 126.29
N PRO A 26 22.31 -15.78 127.30
CA PRO A 26 21.36 -14.70 127.06
C PRO A 26 22.08 -13.46 126.52
N CYS A 27 21.41 -12.73 125.65
CA CYS A 27 21.95 -11.55 124.97
C CYS A 27 20.89 -10.45 124.88
N GLU A 28 21.30 -9.19 124.80
CA GLU A 28 20.40 -8.07 124.44
C GLU A 28 20.83 -7.42 123.11
N ALA A 29 22.07 -7.66 122.66
CA ALA A 29 22.57 -7.27 121.36
C ALA A 29 23.51 -8.33 120.75
N ALA A 30 23.70 -8.31 119.44
CA ALA A 30 24.57 -9.25 118.73
C ALA A 30 26.05 -9.23 119.21
N SER A 31 26.49 -8.12 119.84
CA SER A 31 27.82 -8.02 120.46
C SER A 31 28.01 -8.92 121.68
N ASP A 32 26.93 -9.46 122.25
CA ASP A 32 26.95 -10.29 123.44
C ASP A 32 27.16 -11.78 123.10
N CYS A 33 27.13 -12.13 121.81
CA CYS A 33 27.24 -13.50 121.31
C CYS A 33 28.65 -13.83 120.80
N GLY A 34 28.98 -15.13 120.75
CA GLY A 34 30.25 -15.60 120.22
C GLY A 34 30.42 -15.31 118.72
N PRO A 35 31.63 -15.48 118.17
CA PRO A 35 31.83 -15.40 116.73
C PRO A 35 30.89 -16.39 116.01
N ASN A 36 30.18 -15.92 114.97
CA ASN A 36 29.13 -16.62 114.23
C ASN A 36 27.84 -16.95 115.00
N GLN A 37 27.50 -16.14 116.02
CA GLN A 37 26.22 -16.21 116.73
C GLN A 37 25.51 -14.85 116.71
N GLN A 38 24.17 -14.87 116.60
CA GLN A 38 23.34 -13.67 116.68
C GLN A 38 22.35 -13.74 117.83
N CYS A 39 21.96 -12.56 118.34
CA CYS A 39 21.01 -12.46 119.42
C CYS A 39 19.57 -12.49 118.89
N ASN A 40 18.85 -13.60 119.13
CA ASN A 40 17.45 -13.75 118.75
C ASN A 40 16.59 -14.10 119.97
N GLU A 41 15.51 -13.35 120.18
CA GLU A 41 14.61 -13.45 121.34
C GLU A 41 15.31 -13.57 122.72
N GLY A 42 16.48 -12.93 122.84
CA GLY A 42 17.26 -12.89 124.06
C GLY A 42 18.22 -14.06 124.27
N LEU A 43 18.47 -14.89 123.25
CA LEU A 43 19.44 -15.99 123.27
C LEU A 43 20.37 -15.95 122.05
N CYS A 44 21.63 -16.33 122.24
CA CYS A 44 22.58 -16.50 121.15
C CYS A 44 22.31 -17.82 120.40
N VAL A 45 22.03 -17.72 119.10
CA VAL A 45 21.82 -18.86 118.19
C VAL A 45 22.97 -18.97 117.18
N ASP A 46 23.36 -20.20 116.84
CA ASP A 46 24.35 -20.49 115.78
C ASP A 46 23.71 -20.27 114.40
N ALA A 47 24.48 -19.73 113.45
CA ALA A 47 24.01 -19.54 112.08
C ALA A 47 23.65 -20.88 111.41
N GLN A 48 22.41 -21.02 110.93
CA GLN A 48 21.90 -22.20 110.23
C GLN A 48 21.04 -21.75 109.04
N CYS A 49 21.42 -22.24 107.86
CA CYS A 49 20.66 -22.01 106.65
C CYS A 49 19.34 -22.80 106.65
N GLY A 50 18.24 -22.13 106.34
CA GLY A 50 16.90 -22.69 106.29
C GLY A 50 16.11 -22.52 107.60
N ASP A 51 16.49 -21.57 108.45
CA ASP A 51 15.81 -21.29 109.73
C ASP A 51 14.83 -20.10 109.66
N GLY A 52 14.74 -19.46 108.51
CA GLY A 52 13.85 -18.36 108.17
C GLY A 52 14.44 -16.99 108.51
N ILE A 53 15.73 -16.92 108.85
CA ILE A 53 16.39 -15.70 109.33
C ILE A 53 17.68 -15.49 108.56
N VAL A 54 17.72 -14.49 107.67
CA VAL A 54 18.94 -14.13 106.94
C VAL A 54 20.01 -13.58 107.89
N GLN A 55 21.05 -14.37 108.12
CA GLN A 55 22.20 -14.04 108.98
C GLN A 55 23.32 -13.35 108.17
N LEU A 56 24.37 -12.86 108.84
CA LEU A 56 25.41 -12.01 108.21
C LEU A 56 26.22 -12.72 107.10
N ASP A 57 26.31 -14.05 107.16
CA ASP A 57 27.02 -14.89 106.19
C ASP A 57 26.08 -15.53 105.14
N GLU A 58 24.79 -15.18 105.16
CA GLU A 58 23.75 -15.73 104.27
C GLU A 58 23.34 -14.70 103.21
N GLY A 59 23.23 -15.13 101.95
CA GLY A 59 22.72 -14.29 100.85
C GLY A 59 21.18 -14.23 100.80
N CYS A 60 20.53 -15.28 101.30
CA CYS A 60 19.08 -15.47 101.45
C CYS A 60 18.83 -16.55 102.53
N ASP A 61 17.60 -16.69 103.03
CA ASP A 61 17.11 -17.80 103.85
C ASP A 61 15.57 -17.78 103.78
N ASP A 62 14.95 -18.87 103.32
CA ASP A 62 13.50 -19.02 103.14
C ASP A 62 12.83 -19.98 104.14
N GLY A 63 13.55 -20.35 105.20
CA GLY A 63 13.04 -21.17 106.29
C GLY A 63 12.82 -22.63 105.95
N ASN A 64 13.41 -23.11 104.85
CA ASN A 64 13.38 -24.52 104.52
C ASN A 64 14.71 -25.00 103.88
N SER A 65 14.73 -26.23 103.37
CA SER A 65 15.93 -26.86 102.81
C SER A 65 15.67 -27.41 101.40
N ASP A 66 14.71 -26.82 100.71
CA ASP A 66 14.48 -27.01 99.28
C ASP A 66 15.55 -26.21 98.52
N ASN A 67 15.87 -26.64 97.30
CA ASN A 67 16.80 -25.90 96.44
C ASN A 67 16.08 -25.26 95.26
N ASP A 68 14.80 -25.60 95.06
CA ASP A 68 14.00 -25.20 93.90
C ASP A 68 13.04 -24.02 94.23
N ASP A 69 13.37 -23.23 95.26
CA ASP A 69 12.59 -22.07 95.72
C ASP A 69 13.47 -20.82 95.97
N ASP A 70 13.10 -19.96 96.92
CA ASP A 70 13.67 -18.61 97.07
C ASP A 70 15.16 -18.63 97.49
N CYS A 71 15.63 -19.71 98.12
CA CYS A 71 16.98 -19.84 98.60
C CYS A 71 17.51 -21.28 98.60
N THR A 72 18.71 -21.49 98.04
CA THR A 72 19.34 -22.82 98.10
C THR A 72 19.72 -23.21 99.54
N THR A 73 19.89 -24.51 99.79
CA THR A 73 20.39 -25.10 101.05
C THR A 73 21.78 -24.62 101.51
N LEU A 74 22.47 -23.82 100.69
CA LEU A 74 23.73 -23.16 101.01
C LEU A 74 23.57 -21.65 101.27
N CYS A 75 22.33 -21.18 101.37
CA CYS A 75 21.94 -19.80 101.60
C CYS A 75 22.44 -18.84 100.53
N GLN A 76 22.31 -19.30 99.28
CA GLN A 76 22.59 -18.56 98.06
C GLN A 76 21.34 -18.50 97.19
N ALA A 77 21.05 -17.34 96.63
CA ALA A 77 19.94 -17.20 95.69
C ALA A 77 20.23 -18.04 94.43
N PRO A 78 19.25 -18.79 93.90
CA PRO A 78 19.37 -19.48 92.61
C PRO A 78 19.83 -18.51 91.51
N ARG A 79 20.62 -19.02 90.57
CA ARG A 79 21.16 -18.24 89.45
C ARG A 79 20.99 -19.00 88.15
N CYS A 80 20.58 -18.26 87.13
CA CYS A 80 20.52 -18.80 85.79
C CYS A 80 21.79 -19.52 85.34
N GLY A 81 21.60 -20.77 84.90
CA GLY A 81 22.62 -21.70 84.48
C GLY A 81 23.24 -22.54 85.60
N ASP A 82 22.65 -22.57 86.81
CA ASP A 82 23.15 -23.37 87.93
C ASP A 82 22.50 -24.76 88.05
N GLY A 83 21.50 -25.04 87.21
CA GLY A 83 20.78 -26.30 87.10
C GLY A 83 19.59 -26.40 88.05
N LEU A 84 19.21 -25.30 88.72
CA LEU A 84 18.08 -25.21 89.64
C LEU A 84 17.12 -24.14 89.13
N VAL A 85 15.82 -24.43 89.13
CA VAL A 85 14.80 -23.46 88.67
C VAL A 85 14.28 -22.69 89.87
N GLY A 86 14.73 -21.46 90.07
CA GLY A 86 14.22 -20.57 91.12
C GLY A 86 12.85 -19.95 90.79
N LEU A 87 12.25 -19.23 91.74
CA LEU A 87 10.93 -18.59 91.53
C LEU A 87 10.91 -17.49 90.45
N THR A 88 12.06 -16.92 90.11
CA THR A 88 12.18 -15.87 89.07
C THR A 88 12.55 -16.41 87.69
N GLU A 89 12.84 -17.70 87.58
CA GLU A 89 13.36 -18.36 86.38
C GLU A 89 12.24 -19.16 85.73
N ALA A 90 12.05 -19.02 84.42
CA ALA A 90 11.06 -19.80 83.69
C ALA A 90 11.57 -21.20 83.34
N CYS A 91 12.90 -21.34 83.27
CA CYS A 91 13.67 -22.55 83.02
C CYS A 91 15.08 -22.37 83.58
N ASP A 92 15.83 -23.47 83.70
CA ASP A 92 17.28 -23.50 83.91
C ASP A 92 17.78 -24.86 83.41
N ASP A 93 18.74 -24.88 82.49
CA ASP A 93 19.31 -26.10 81.91
C ASP A 93 20.76 -26.37 82.35
N GLY A 94 21.23 -25.64 83.37
CA GLY A 94 22.55 -25.80 83.96
C GLY A 94 23.69 -25.17 83.16
N ASN A 95 23.37 -24.27 82.22
CA ASN A 95 24.37 -23.50 81.50
C ASN A 95 23.89 -22.10 81.06
N GLU A 96 24.75 -21.31 80.43
CA GLU A 96 24.47 -19.92 79.97
C GLU A 96 24.52 -19.82 78.43
N ILE A 97 24.09 -20.86 77.71
CA ILE A 97 23.97 -20.86 76.25
C ILE A 97 22.55 -20.37 75.91
N ASP A 98 22.41 -19.56 74.87
CA ASP A 98 21.09 -19.03 74.49
C ASP A 98 20.35 -20.00 73.54
N SER A 99 21.07 -20.86 72.83
CA SER A 99 20.56 -21.68 71.72
C SER A 99 20.16 -23.11 72.10
N ASP A 100 19.87 -23.38 73.37
CA ASP A 100 19.39 -24.66 73.90
C ASP A 100 18.07 -24.49 74.66
N ASP A 101 17.74 -25.40 75.57
CA ASP A 101 16.42 -25.45 76.22
C ASP A 101 16.07 -24.17 76.99
N CYS A 102 17.08 -23.48 77.52
CA CYS A 102 16.90 -22.27 78.31
C CYS A 102 17.92 -21.19 77.94
N THR A 103 17.46 -19.95 77.73
CA THR A 103 18.36 -18.84 77.46
C THR A 103 19.21 -18.47 78.68
N ALA A 104 20.33 -17.75 78.47
CA ALA A 104 21.20 -17.27 79.55
C ALA A 104 20.52 -16.24 80.50
N ASN A 105 19.29 -15.82 80.19
CA ASN A 105 18.45 -14.98 81.06
C ASN A 105 17.25 -15.76 81.64
N CYS A 106 17.29 -17.08 81.59
CA CYS A 106 16.31 -17.99 82.16
C CYS A 106 14.90 -17.79 81.65
N GLN A 107 14.82 -17.53 80.35
CA GLN A 107 13.61 -17.59 79.54
C GLN A 107 13.67 -18.83 78.65
N LEU A 108 12.52 -19.48 78.44
CA LEU A 108 12.42 -20.59 77.51
C LEU A 108 12.79 -20.10 76.10
N ALA A 109 13.71 -20.79 75.44
CA ALA A 109 14.00 -20.56 74.04
C ALA A 109 12.84 -21.12 73.21
N VAL A 110 12.07 -20.22 72.60
CA VAL A 110 10.85 -20.54 71.87
C VAL A 110 10.82 -19.81 70.54
N CYS A 111 10.29 -20.49 69.54
CA CYS A 111 10.00 -19.90 68.24
C CYS A 111 9.37 -18.50 68.31
N GLY A 112 10.03 -17.54 67.66
CA GLY A 112 9.65 -16.14 67.58
C GLY A 112 10.28 -15.25 68.65
N ASP A 113 11.26 -15.75 69.41
CA ASP A 113 11.99 -14.96 70.43
C ASP A 113 13.31 -14.35 69.91
N GLY A 114 13.69 -14.68 68.68
CA GLY A 114 14.88 -14.20 68.00
C GLY A 114 16.12 -15.07 68.22
N ILE A 115 15.96 -16.23 68.85
CA ILE A 115 17.05 -17.11 69.27
C ILE A 115 16.85 -18.50 68.68
N LEU A 116 17.61 -18.80 67.62
CA LEU A 116 17.57 -20.10 66.97
C LEU A 116 18.13 -21.21 67.87
N ARG A 117 17.31 -22.20 68.18
CA ARG A 117 17.73 -23.42 68.87
C ARG A 117 18.57 -24.35 68.00
N LEU A 118 19.70 -24.80 68.55
CA LEU A 118 20.72 -25.59 67.83
C LEU A 118 21.04 -26.94 68.48
N ASP A 119 20.52 -27.18 69.68
CA ASP A 119 20.76 -28.40 70.45
C ASP A 119 19.90 -29.59 70.00
N ILE A 120 18.77 -29.31 69.34
CA ILE A 120 17.86 -30.30 68.75
C ILE A 120 18.08 -30.40 67.23
N PRO A 121 18.29 -31.60 66.66
CA PRO A 121 18.30 -31.80 65.22
C PRO A 121 16.96 -31.48 64.54
N LEU A 122 17.00 -30.90 63.33
CA LEU A 122 15.83 -30.44 62.56
C LEU A 122 14.73 -31.49 62.27
N ASP A 123 14.96 -32.77 62.56
CA ASP A 123 14.01 -33.86 62.36
C ASP A 123 13.25 -34.28 63.64
N GLN A 124 13.44 -33.55 64.75
CA GLN A 124 12.80 -33.82 66.04
C GLN A 124 11.79 -32.73 66.42
N ASP A 125 10.76 -33.13 67.15
CA ASP A 125 9.74 -32.20 67.66
C ASP A 125 10.40 -31.15 68.57
N GLY A 126 10.16 -29.87 68.29
CA GLY A 126 10.74 -28.73 69.02
C GLY A 126 12.02 -28.15 68.41
N ALA A 127 12.50 -28.68 67.27
CA ALA A 127 13.60 -28.08 66.52
C ALA A 127 13.15 -26.86 65.71
N GLU A 128 14.02 -25.86 65.64
CA GLU A 128 13.79 -24.63 64.89
C GLU A 128 14.70 -24.59 63.67
N ALA A 129 14.12 -24.48 62.47
CA ALA A 129 14.87 -24.31 61.22
C ALA A 129 15.26 -22.85 60.96
N CYS A 130 14.50 -21.93 61.55
CA CYS A 130 14.69 -20.49 61.53
C CYS A 130 14.05 -19.90 62.79
N ASP A 131 14.44 -18.69 63.18
CA ASP A 131 13.74 -17.84 64.14
C ASP A 131 14.05 -16.38 63.77
N ASP A 132 13.02 -15.57 63.57
CA ASP A 132 13.15 -14.17 63.17
C ASP A 132 12.63 -13.17 64.21
N GLY A 133 12.34 -13.64 65.43
CA GLY A 133 11.92 -12.82 66.55
C GLY A 133 10.49 -12.28 66.44
N ASN A 134 9.64 -12.90 65.61
CA ASN A 134 8.24 -12.54 65.50
C ASN A 134 7.33 -13.77 65.34
N ASN A 135 6.00 -13.56 65.36
CA ASN A 135 4.99 -14.62 65.26
C ASN A 135 4.13 -14.50 63.99
N GLU A 136 4.68 -13.93 62.91
CA GLU A 136 4.00 -13.65 61.65
C GLU A 136 4.22 -14.77 60.64
N ASP A 137 3.16 -15.48 60.25
CA ASP A 137 3.22 -16.57 59.26
C ASP A 137 3.29 -16.08 57.80
N THR A 138 3.82 -14.88 57.54
CA THR A 138 3.81 -14.31 56.17
C THR A 138 5.19 -13.88 55.67
N ASP A 139 6.23 -14.11 56.46
CA ASP A 139 7.61 -13.83 56.12
C ASP A 139 8.41 -15.14 55.88
N ALA A 140 9.73 -15.06 55.94
CA ALA A 140 10.60 -16.19 55.63
C ALA A 140 10.60 -17.27 56.73
N CYS A 141 10.13 -16.95 57.94
CA CYS A 141 10.13 -17.87 59.07
C CYS A 141 8.74 -17.98 59.72
N LEU A 142 8.11 -19.13 59.55
CA LEU A 142 6.84 -19.45 60.18
C LEU A 142 6.87 -19.30 61.71
N ASN A 143 5.73 -19.06 62.35
CA ASN A 143 5.59 -19.17 63.81
C ASN A 143 5.71 -20.61 64.34
N THR A 144 5.86 -21.58 63.43
CA THR A 144 6.25 -22.97 63.72
C THR A 144 7.77 -23.19 63.54
N CYS A 145 8.53 -22.13 63.29
CA CYS A 145 9.97 -22.11 63.07
C CYS A 145 10.42 -23.02 61.93
N GLN A 146 9.61 -23.04 60.88
CA GLN A 146 9.92 -23.69 59.61
C GLN A 146 10.13 -22.62 58.54
N THR A 147 11.02 -22.90 57.59
CA THR A 147 11.22 -22.01 56.45
C THR A 147 10.04 -22.11 55.48
N ALA A 148 9.59 -20.96 54.97
CA ALA A 148 8.61 -20.87 53.88
C ALA A 148 8.97 -21.80 52.70
N LYS A 149 7.98 -22.46 52.11
CA LYS A 149 8.16 -23.36 50.95
C LYS A 149 7.09 -23.09 49.90
N CYS A 150 7.55 -22.90 48.67
CA CYS A 150 6.69 -22.82 47.50
C CYS A 150 5.88 -24.12 47.29
N GLY A 151 4.57 -23.98 47.07
CA GLY A 151 3.64 -25.06 46.80
C GLY A 151 2.99 -25.67 48.06
N ASP A 152 3.01 -24.97 49.20
CA ASP A 152 2.42 -25.44 50.46
C ASP A 152 1.02 -24.86 50.75
N GLY A 153 0.53 -23.99 49.86
CA GLY A 153 -0.81 -23.44 49.87
C GLY A 153 -0.91 -22.10 50.61
N ILE A 154 0.21 -21.50 50.98
CA ILE A 154 0.29 -20.24 51.73
C ILE A 154 1.14 -19.26 50.94
N GLN A 155 0.55 -18.15 50.49
CA GLN A 155 1.29 -17.11 49.77
C GLN A 155 2.12 -16.21 50.72
N TRP A 156 3.45 -16.32 50.69
CA TRP A 156 4.39 -15.59 51.54
C TRP A 156 4.74 -14.19 51.00
N ILE A 157 4.28 -13.13 51.67
CA ILE A 157 4.46 -11.74 51.20
C ILE A 157 5.95 -11.36 51.21
N SER A 158 6.48 -11.00 50.05
CA SER A 158 7.90 -10.62 49.81
C SER A 158 8.89 -11.79 49.74
N VAL A 159 8.46 -13.03 49.95
CA VAL A 159 9.25 -14.24 49.71
C VAL A 159 8.88 -14.85 48.36
N GLU A 160 7.60 -14.78 47.98
CA GLU A 160 7.12 -15.32 46.71
C GLU A 160 6.00 -14.48 46.07
N ALA A 161 5.81 -14.66 44.75
CA ALA A 161 4.82 -13.89 43.98
C ALA A 161 3.44 -14.55 43.98
N CYS A 162 3.38 -15.89 44.11
CA CYS A 162 2.19 -16.72 44.10
C CYS A 162 2.46 -18.02 44.89
N ASP A 163 1.42 -18.75 45.29
CA ASP A 163 1.50 -20.16 45.76
C ASP A 163 0.12 -20.79 45.51
N ASP A 164 0.10 -21.92 44.80
CA ASP A 164 -1.13 -22.64 44.44
C ASP A 164 -1.29 -24.00 45.15
N GLY A 165 -0.44 -24.25 46.16
CA GLY A 165 -0.48 -25.45 46.99
C GLY A 165 -0.14 -26.75 46.27
N ASN A 166 0.53 -26.67 45.11
CA ASN A 166 0.89 -27.86 44.35
C ASN A 166 2.32 -27.78 43.76
N THR A 167 2.69 -28.75 42.93
CA THR A 167 4.05 -28.84 42.33
C THR A 167 4.03 -29.03 40.81
N VAL A 168 2.91 -28.63 40.19
CA VAL A 168 2.72 -28.60 38.75
C VAL A 168 3.44 -27.35 38.22
N GLN A 169 3.99 -27.43 37.00
CA GLN A 169 4.72 -26.31 36.40
C GLN A 169 3.93 -25.63 35.28
N GLU A 170 2.76 -26.17 34.96
CA GLU A 170 1.92 -25.76 33.84
C GLU A 170 0.64 -25.01 34.29
N ASP A 171 0.63 -24.47 35.51
CA ASP A 171 -0.43 -23.66 36.10
C ASP A 171 0.03 -22.22 36.41
N ALA A 172 -0.90 -21.41 36.94
CA ALA A 172 -0.71 -19.98 37.16
C ALA A 172 0.45 -19.64 38.12
N CYS A 173 0.92 -20.60 38.93
CA CYS A 173 2.05 -20.43 39.81
C CYS A 173 3.11 -21.51 39.58
N LEU A 174 4.28 -21.10 39.11
CA LEU A 174 5.38 -22.02 38.85
C LEU A 174 5.92 -22.64 40.14
N ASN A 175 6.59 -23.79 40.01
CA ASN A 175 7.29 -24.49 41.10
C ASN A 175 8.38 -23.67 41.83
N ASP A 176 8.77 -22.52 41.27
CA ASP A 176 9.68 -21.55 41.90
C ASP A 176 8.94 -20.31 42.45
N CYS A 177 7.61 -20.39 42.50
CA CYS A 177 6.66 -19.39 42.95
C CYS A 177 6.80 -18.04 42.26
N THR A 178 7.10 -18.11 40.96
CA THR A 178 6.91 -17.03 40.01
C THR A 178 5.55 -17.20 39.33
N ALA A 179 4.84 -16.09 39.12
CA ALA A 179 3.58 -16.12 38.40
C ALA A 179 3.86 -16.42 36.92
N ALA A 180 2.99 -17.22 36.30
CA ALA A 180 2.96 -17.38 34.85
C ALA A 180 2.91 -16.00 34.18
N ARG A 181 3.68 -15.83 33.10
CA ARG A 181 3.85 -14.55 32.42
C ARG A 181 3.89 -14.71 30.91
N CYS A 182 2.83 -14.28 30.26
CA CYS A 182 2.74 -14.11 28.81
C CYS A 182 4.07 -13.66 28.17
N GLY A 183 4.48 -14.37 27.12
CA GLY A 183 5.69 -14.08 26.35
C GLY A 183 6.97 -14.68 26.95
N ASP A 184 6.89 -15.71 27.80
CA ASP A 184 8.06 -16.38 28.37
C ASP A 184 8.49 -17.66 27.64
N GLY A 185 7.69 -18.10 26.67
CA GLY A 185 7.94 -19.24 25.81
C GLY A 185 7.20 -20.50 26.26
N ILE A 186 6.32 -20.40 27.26
CA ILE A 186 5.56 -21.50 27.83
C ILE A 186 4.06 -21.22 27.64
N HIS A 187 3.41 -21.99 26.76
CA HIS A 187 1.97 -21.86 26.56
C HIS A 187 1.15 -22.53 27.67
N TRP A 188 0.45 -21.75 28.49
CA TRP A 188 -0.44 -22.24 29.55
C TRP A 188 -1.89 -22.30 29.08
N ALA A 189 -2.34 -23.47 28.59
CA ALA A 189 -3.62 -23.64 27.91
C ALA A 189 -4.89 -23.25 28.71
N ASP A 190 -4.81 -23.15 30.05
CA ASP A 190 -5.93 -22.77 30.91
C ASP A 190 -5.94 -21.27 31.28
N GLU A 191 -4.85 -20.53 31.03
CA GLU A 191 -4.72 -19.09 31.35
C GLU A 191 -4.46 -18.22 30.11
N GLU A 192 -3.89 -18.80 29.03
CA GLU A 192 -3.46 -18.08 27.83
C GLU A 192 -3.88 -18.80 26.53
N GLU A 193 -4.31 -18.03 25.53
CA GLU A 193 -4.74 -18.60 24.25
C GLU A 193 -3.54 -18.94 23.34
N CYS A 194 -2.42 -18.23 23.51
CA CYS A 194 -1.14 -18.40 22.83
C CYS A 194 0.02 -17.95 23.75
N ASP A 195 1.25 -18.38 23.46
CA ASP A 195 2.50 -17.79 23.96
C ASP A 195 3.56 -18.04 22.89
N ASP A 196 4.28 -16.99 22.49
CA ASP A 196 5.30 -17.07 21.45
C ASP A 196 6.72 -16.71 21.93
N GLY A 197 6.87 -16.52 23.25
CA GLY A 197 8.13 -16.23 23.91
C GLY A 197 8.62 -14.80 23.78
N ASN A 198 7.75 -13.85 23.44
CA ASN A 198 8.10 -12.43 23.44
C ASN A 198 6.91 -11.49 23.76
N ASP A 199 7.18 -10.19 23.90
CA ASP A 199 6.18 -9.15 24.24
C ASP A 199 5.86 -8.23 23.03
N ASP A 200 5.94 -8.73 21.79
CA ASP A 200 5.70 -7.96 20.55
C ASP A 200 4.25 -8.14 20.07
N PRO A 201 3.38 -7.12 20.19
CA PRO A 201 1.98 -7.24 19.81
C PRO A 201 1.76 -7.25 18.27
N THR A 202 2.83 -7.24 17.47
CA THR A 202 2.74 -7.21 15.99
C THR A 202 2.90 -8.59 15.34
N ASP A 203 2.95 -9.66 16.13
CA ASP A 203 2.97 -11.04 15.63
C ASP A 203 1.63 -11.76 15.86
N GLN A 204 1.64 -13.10 15.87
CA GLN A 204 0.41 -13.88 15.98
C GLN A 204 -0.17 -13.89 17.40
N CYS A 205 0.62 -13.55 18.42
CA CYS A 205 0.24 -13.56 19.82
C CYS A 205 0.39 -12.15 20.41
N LEU A 206 -0.72 -11.57 20.87
CA LEU A 206 -0.67 -10.24 21.48
C LEU A 206 0.05 -10.27 22.84
N ASP A 207 0.45 -9.10 23.34
CA ASP A 207 1.13 -8.94 24.64
C ASP A 207 0.22 -9.30 25.85
N ASP A 208 -1.06 -9.56 25.61
CA ASP A 208 -2.03 -10.09 26.56
C ASP A 208 -2.35 -11.58 26.36
N CYS A 209 -1.57 -12.27 25.52
CA CYS A 209 -1.67 -13.69 25.20
C CYS A 209 -3.03 -14.14 24.65
N THR A 210 -3.64 -13.24 23.89
CA THR A 210 -4.76 -13.53 23.00
C THR A 210 -4.30 -13.63 21.55
N TRP A 211 -5.05 -14.38 20.73
CA TRP A 211 -4.75 -14.44 19.31
C TRP A 211 -4.98 -13.08 18.67
N ALA A 212 -4.00 -12.64 17.87
CA ALA A 212 -4.16 -11.50 16.98
C ALA A 212 -5.40 -11.64 16.09
N GLY A 213 -6.11 -10.54 15.87
CA GLY A 213 -7.31 -10.56 15.03
C GLY A 213 -7.66 -9.21 14.43
N CYS A 214 -8.15 -9.29 13.19
CA CYS A 214 -8.52 -8.16 12.38
C CYS A 214 -9.52 -7.17 13.02
N GLY A 215 -9.16 -5.89 12.96
CA GLY A 215 -9.97 -4.75 13.38
C GLY A 215 -9.63 -4.24 14.79
N ASP A 216 -8.47 -4.60 15.35
CA ASP A 216 -8.00 -4.16 16.66
C ASP A 216 -7.11 -2.89 16.60
N GLY A 217 -6.77 -2.45 15.39
CA GLY A 217 -5.96 -1.28 15.10
C GLY A 217 -4.45 -1.54 15.08
N ILE A 218 -4.03 -2.81 15.10
CA ILE A 218 -2.63 -3.24 15.07
C ILE A 218 -2.42 -4.13 13.84
N VAL A 219 -1.48 -3.76 12.97
CA VAL A 219 -1.16 -4.58 11.80
C VAL A 219 -0.20 -5.70 12.21
N GLN A 220 -0.66 -6.95 12.23
CA GLN A 220 0.22 -8.09 12.55
C GLN A 220 0.95 -8.64 11.32
N ALA A 221 2.28 -8.65 11.41
CA ALA A 221 3.17 -8.93 10.29
C ALA A 221 3.02 -10.36 9.77
N GLY A 222 2.54 -10.49 8.54
CA GLY A 222 2.38 -11.78 7.85
C GLY A 222 1.09 -12.51 8.17
N LEU A 223 0.23 -11.94 9.02
CA LEU A 223 -1.15 -12.38 9.23
C LEU A 223 -2.11 -11.50 8.44
N GLU A 224 -1.86 -10.19 8.42
CA GLU A 224 -2.76 -9.17 7.89
C GLU A 224 -2.02 -8.19 6.95
N ASP A 225 -2.68 -7.73 5.89
CA ASP A 225 -2.11 -6.74 4.96
C ASP A 225 -2.34 -5.29 5.47
N CYS A 226 -3.35 -5.10 6.32
CA CYS A 226 -3.77 -3.84 6.92
C CYS A 226 -4.65 -4.10 8.16
N ASP A 227 -4.80 -3.08 9.02
CA ASP A 227 -5.81 -3.01 10.09
C ASP A 227 -6.06 -1.53 10.40
N ASP A 228 -7.31 -1.08 10.27
CA ASP A 228 -7.72 0.32 10.50
C ASP A 228 -8.59 0.51 11.77
N GLY A 229 -8.69 -0.53 12.59
CA GLY A 229 -9.39 -0.55 13.88
C GLY A 229 -10.90 -0.42 13.78
N ASN A 230 -11.49 -0.68 12.61
CA ASN A 230 -12.93 -0.57 12.44
C ASN A 230 -13.53 -1.75 11.64
N GLN A 231 -14.84 -1.70 11.36
CA GLN A 231 -15.58 -2.78 10.67
C GLN A 231 -16.28 -2.28 9.39
N ASN A 232 -15.66 -1.32 8.71
CA ASN A 232 -16.11 -0.79 7.44
C ASN A 232 -15.36 -1.49 6.29
N ASN A 233 -16.08 -1.71 5.18
CA ASN A 233 -15.53 -2.33 3.97
C ASN A 233 -15.51 -1.31 2.81
N GLN A 234 -15.52 -0.01 3.11
CA GLN A 234 -15.62 1.07 2.09
C GLN A 234 -14.41 2.03 2.18
N ASP A 235 -13.39 1.59 2.89
CA ASP A 235 -12.12 2.22 3.20
C ASP A 235 -10.98 1.25 2.85
N ASP A 236 -9.76 1.73 3.02
CA ASP A 236 -8.51 1.11 2.57
C ASP A 236 -8.32 -0.32 3.09
N CYS A 237 -8.92 -0.67 4.23
CA CYS A 237 -8.80 -1.96 4.87
C CYS A 237 -10.16 -2.63 5.03
N LEU A 238 -10.30 -3.82 4.46
CA LEU A 238 -11.51 -4.62 4.59
C LEU A 238 -11.56 -5.31 5.96
N ASN A 239 -12.76 -5.71 6.39
CA ASN A 239 -13.02 -6.43 7.64
C ASN A 239 -12.38 -7.83 7.72
N ASP A 240 -11.79 -8.32 6.63
CA ASP A 240 -10.96 -9.52 6.59
C ASP A 240 -9.46 -9.20 6.53
N CYS A 241 -9.09 -7.95 6.80
CA CYS A 241 -7.74 -7.40 6.85
C CYS A 241 -6.92 -7.62 5.58
N ALA A 242 -7.66 -7.68 4.46
CA ALA A 242 -7.13 -7.50 3.14
C ALA A 242 -7.23 -6.02 2.75
N LEU A 243 -6.21 -5.54 2.02
CA LEU A 243 -6.31 -4.25 1.37
C LEU A 243 -7.46 -4.26 0.35
N ALA A 244 -8.21 -3.15 0.33
CA ALA A 244 -9.18 -2.86 -0.72
C ALA A 244 -8.53 -3.00 -2.11
N ARG A 245 -9.27 -3.55 -3.07
CA ARG A 245 -8.78 -3.79 -4.43
C ARG A 245 -9.72 -3.18 -5.45
N CYS A 246 -9.11 -2.47 -6.38
CA CYS A 246 -9.78 -2.05 -7.58
C CYS A 246 -10.38 -3.23 -8.35
N GLY A 247 -11.62 -3.10 -8.78
CA GLY A 247 -12.37 -4.12 -9.51
C GLY A 247 -13.15 -5.08 -8.61
N ASP A 248 -13.33 -4.78 -7.31
CA ASP A 248 -14.08 -5.63 -6.37
C ASP A 248 -15.60 -5.32 -6.32
N GLY A 249 -16.02 -4.24 -6.98
CA GLY A 249 -17.41 -3.79 -7.08
C GLY A 249 -17.80 -2.79 -6.00
N VAL A 250 -16.85 -2.34 -5.18
CA VAL A 250 -17.05 -1.40 -4.08
C VAL A 250 -16.17 -0.18 -4.31
N LEU A 251 -16.78 0.99 -4.44
CA LEU A 251 -16.04 2.24 -4.56
C LEU A 251 -15.49 2.68 -3.19
N HIS A 252 -14.17 2.62 -3.02
CA HIS A 252 -13.48 3.00 -1.79
C HIS A 252 -13.20 4.51 -1.75
N SER A 253 -13.99 5.22 -0.95
CA SER A 253 -14.08 6.69 -0.98
C SER A 253 -12.80 7.38 -0.53
N GLY A 254 -12.04 7.95 -1.48
CA GLY A 254 -10.82 8.72 -1.22
C GLY A 254 -9.54 8.04 -1.69
N GLN A 255 -9.61 6.76 -2.06
CA GLN A 255 -8.53 6.02 -2.72
C GLN A 255 -8.81 5.83 -4.22
N GLU A 256 -10.06 5.52 -4.56
CA GLU A 256 -10.45 5.17 -5.91
C GLU A 256 -11.29 6.27 -6.55
N ALA A 257 -11.00 6.59 -7.81
CA ALA A 257 -11.83 7.52 -8.58
C ALA A 257 -13.09 6.83 -9.15
N CYS A 258 -13.00 5.52 -9.34
CA CYS A 258 -14.03 4.63 -9.86
C CYS A 258 -13.76 3.20 -9.38
N ASP A 259 -14.79 2.35 -9.43
CA ASP A 259 -14.69 0.89 -9.35
C ASP A 259 -15.91 0.33 -10.12
N ASP A 260 -15.68 -0.62 -11.02
CA ASP A 260 -16.75 -1.23 -11.81
C ASP A 260 -16.88 -2.76 -11.63
N GLY A 261 -16.16 -3.32 -10.66
CA GLY A 261 -16.26 -4.72 -10.27
C GLY A 261 -15.65 -5.71 -11.24
N ASN A 262 -14.68 -5.30 -12.06
CA ASN A 262 -14.01 -6.19 -13.00
C ASN A 262 -12.52 -5.86 -13.23
N ASP A 263 -11.80 -6.75 -13.93
CA ASP A 263 -10.34 -6.65 -14.17
C ASP A 263 -10.00 -6.16 -15.62
N SER A 264 -10.80 -5.28 -16.20
CA SER A 264 -10.62 -4.77 -17.58
C SER A 264 -10.17 -3.31 -17.62
N ASP A 265 -9.02 -3.04 -18.25
CA ASP A 265 -8.57 -1.65 -18.49
C ASP A 265 -9.29 -0.95 -19.66
N ALA A 266 -10.14 -1.67 -20.40
CA ALA A 266 -10.78 -1.22 -21.64
C ALA A 266 -12.24 -0.80 -21.48
N ASP A 267 -12.65 -0.38 -20.29
CA ASP A 267 -13.98 0.16 -19.99
C ASP A 267 -13.83 1.54 -19.31
N ALA A 268 -14.83 1.98 -18.54
CA ALA A 268 -14.81 3.31 -17.92
C ALA A 268 -13.85 3.41 -16.73
N CYS A 269 -13.47 2.30 -16.12
CA CYS A 269 -12.65 2.27 -14.91
C CYS A 269 -11.49 1.30 -15.07
N ARG A 270 -10.27 1.82 -15.05
CA ARG A 270 -9.09 0.98 -15.21
C ARG A 270 -8.83 0.15 -13.94
N ASN A 271 -8.01 -0.89 -14.08
CA ASN A 271 -7.61 -1.78 -12.99
C ASN A 271 -6.73 -1.09 -11.92
N ASP A 272 -6.27 0.12 -12.19
CA ASP A 272 -5.58 0.99 -11.24
C ASP A 272 -6.51 2.04 -10.58
N CYS A 273 -7.83 1.91 -10.80
CA CYS A 273 -8.88 2.76 -10.22
C CYS A 273 -8.79 4.23 -10.61
N GLU A 274 -8.13 4.49 -11.73
CA GLU A 274 -8.25 5.73 -12.46
C GLU A 274 -9.30 5.60 -13.56
N LEU A 275 -9.91 6.73 -13.90
CA LEU A 275 -10.85 6.80 -15.01
C LEU A 275 -10.08 6.59 -16.31
N ASN A 276 -10.60 5.72 -17.18
CA ASN A 276 -10.16 5.64 -18.56
C ASN A 276 -10.61 6.93 -19.27
N VAL A 277 -9.64 7.69 -19.78
CA VAL A 277 -9.87 9.00 -20.37
C VAL A 277 -9.12 9.17 -21.67
N CYS A 278 -9.75 9.86 -22.60
CA CYS A 278 -9.16 10.23 -23.87
C CYS A 278 -7.75 10.82 -23.74
N GLY A 279 -6.81 10.22 -24.46
CA GLY A 279 -5.39 10.55 -24.46
C GLY A 279 -4.55 9.73 -23.49
N ASP A 280 -5.09 8.69 -22.85
CA ASP A 280 -4.35 7.84 -21.90
C ASP A 280 -3.74 6.56 -22.54
N GLY A 281 -4.08 6.30 -23.80
CA GLY A 281 -3.57 5.18 -24.61
C GLY A 281 -4.44 3.93 -24.56
N LEU A 282 -5.60 3.98 -23.90
CA LEU A 282 -6.49 2.84 -23.71
C LEU A 282 -7.89 3.14 -24.25
N VAL A 283 -8.27 2.47 -25.33
CA VAL A 283 -9.58 2.69 -25.95
C VAL A 283 -10.70 2.08 -25.11
N ASN A 284 -11.61 2.92 -24.59
CA ASN A 284 -12.89 2.50 -24.04
C ASN A 284 -13.98 2.41 -25.14
N PRO A 285 -14.42 1.21 -25.56
CA PRO A 285 -15.37 1.06 -26.67
C PRO A 285 -16.76 1.67 -26.45
N GLU A 286 -17.15 1.94 -25.20
CA GLU A 286 -18.45 2.54 -24.88
C GLU A 286 -18.45 4.07 -24.97
N ALA A 287 -17.27 4.70 -24.84
CA ALA A 287 -17.11 6.15 -24.83
C ALA A 287 -16.26 6.69 -25.99
N GLU A 288 -15.32 5.89 -26.50
CA GLU A 288 -14.23 6.30 -27.37
C GLU A 288 -14.11 5.38 -28.58
N ALA A 289 -13.83 5.98 -29.75
CA ALA A 289 -13.66 5.24 -31.00
C ALA A 289 -12.19 5.07 -31.38
N CYS A 290 -11.29 5.85 -30.79
CA CYS A 290 -9.83 5.73 -30.84
C CYS A 290 -9.23 6.36 -29.58
N ASP A 291 -7.96 6.05 -29.32
CA ASP A 291 -7.08 6.70 -28.35
C ASP A 291 -5.64 6.45 -28.79
N ASP A 292 -4.84 7.51 -28.96
CA ASP A 292 -3.44 7.44 -29.39
C ASP A 292 -2.45 7.89 -28.29
N GLY A 293 -2.90 7.92 -27.04
CA GLY A 293 -2.10 8.16 -25.85
C GLY A 293 -1.67 9.61 -25.67
N ASN A 294 -2.35 10.55 -26.33
CA ASN A 294 -2.09 11.97 -26.13
C ASN A 294 -3.29 12.87 -26.51
N ASP A 295 -3.22 14.15 -26.14
CA ASP A 295 -4.26 15.17 -26.38
C ASP A 295 -3.98 16.05 -27.62
N ASN A 296 -3.28 15.53 -28.62
CA ASN A 296 -3.05 16.24 -29.88
C ASN A 296 -4.25 15.99 -30.81
N PRO A 297 -4.81 17.03 -31.47
CA PRO A 297 -5.87 16.84 -32.47
C PRO A 297 -5.34 16.65 -33.90
N GLN A 298 -4.03 16.47 -34.10
CA GLN A 298 -3.36 16.51 -35.43
C GLN A 298 -2.67 15.19 -35.80
N ASP A 299 -3.04 14.11 -35.14
CA ASP A 299 -2.57 12.74 -35.31
C ASP A 299 -3.75 11.79 -35.48
N ASP A 300 -3.58 10.52 -35.13
CA ASP A 300 -4.50 9.44 -35.49
C ASP A 300 -5.86 9.59 -34.79
N CYS A 301 -5.89 10.27 -33.64
CA CYS A 301 -7.09 10.51 -32.85
C CYS A 301 -7.29 11.99 -32.52
N THR A 302 -8.55 12.44 -32.45
CA THR A 302 -8.86 13.82 -32.02
C THR A 302 -8.93 13.91 -30.49
N THR A 303 -8.84 15.13 -29.92
CA THR A 303 -9.03 15.40 -28.47
C THR A 303 -10.43 15.08 -27.92
N ARG A 304 -11.29 14.47 -28.73
CA ARG A 304 -12.62 13.96 -28.34
C ARG A 304 -12.74 12.46 -28.60
N CYS A 305 -11.60 11.79 -28.79
CA CYS A 305 -11.46 10.37 -29.05
C CYS A 305 -12.36 9.88 -30.19
N GLN A 306 -12.35 10.67 -31.26
CA GLN A 306 -12.95 10.33 -32.54
C GLN A 306 -11.83 10.14 -33.56
N PRO A 307 -11.94 9.13 -34.45
CA PRO A 307 -10.99 8.93 -35.53
C PRO A 307 -10.86 10.21 -36.33
N ALA A 308 -9.63 10.58 -36.57
CA ALA A 308 -9.32 11.76 -37.32
C ALA A 308 -9.83 11.59 -38.78
N ARG A 309 -10.38 12.66 -39.37
CA ARG A 309 -11.09 12.61 -40.66
C ARG A 309 -10.58 13.68 -41.60
N CYS A 310 -10.44 13.29 -42.86
CA CYS A 310 -10.29 14.21 -43.97
C CYS A 310 -11.44 15.24 -44.03
N GLN A 311 -11.06 16.51 -44.24
CA GLN A 311 -11.89 17.73 -44.30
C GLN A 311 -12.36 18.29 -42.94
N ASP A 312 -11.67 17.96 -41.85
CA ASP A 312 -11.98 18.53 -40.53
C ASP A 312 -11.19 19.81 -40.22
N GLY A 313 -10.30 20.22 -41.14
CA GLY A 313 -9.50 21.43 -41.04
C GLY A 313 -8.19 21.25 -40.29
N PHE A 314 -7.82 20.02 -39.92
CA PHE A 314 -6.57 19.69 -39.25
C PHE A 314 -5.77 18.70 -40.08
N LEU A 315 -4.54 19.07 -40.46
CA LEU A 315 -3.63 18.15 -41.13
C LEU A 315 -3.17 17.04 -40.18
N GLN A 316 -3.68 15.83 -40.39
CA GLN A 316 -3.36 14.64 -39.61
C GLN A 316 -2.18 13.87 -40.20
N VAL A 317 -1.00 14.04 -39.60
CA VAL A 317 0.25 13.53 -40.18
C VAL A 317 0.28 12.00 -40.17
N GLY A 318 0.19 11.39 -41.36
CA GLY A 318 0.20 9.93 -41.52
C GLY A 318 -1.18 9.34 -41.86
N VAL A 319 -2.25 10.07 -41.58
CA VAL A 319 -3.63 9.76 -42.00
C VAL A 319 -3.92 10.37 -43.37
N GLU A 320 -3.46 11.60 -43.62
CA GLU A 320 -3.71 12.33 -44.86
C GLU A 320 -2.52 13.17 -45.35
N GLY A 321 -2.57 13.58 -46.62
CA GLY A 321 -1.49 14.35 -47.26
C GLY A 321 -1.68 15.87 -47.20
N CYS A 322 -2.92 16.33 -47.04
CA CYS A 322 -3.34 17.73 -46.90
C CYS A 322 -4.74 17.76 -46.27
N ASP A 323 -5.13 18.88 -45.64
CA ASP A 323 -6.52 19.17 -45.26
C ASP A 323 -6.70 20.70 -45.26
N ASP A 324 -7.67 21.20 -46.01
CA ASP A 324 -8.01 22.62 -46.07
C ASP A 324 -9.44 22.94 -45.57
N GLY A 325 -10.09 21.95 -44.96
CA GLY A 325 -11.39 22.04 -44.29
C GLY A 325 -12.55 22.35 -45.21
N ASN A 326 -12.41 22.10 -46.53
CA ASN A 326 -13.45 22.44 -47.50
C ASN A 326 -13.75 21.27 -48.47
N GLN A 327 -14.76 21.46 -49.34
CA GLN A 327 -15.25 20.42 -50.26
C GLN A 327 -14.97 20.74 -51.74
N SER A 328 -13.87 21.42 -52.01
CA SER A 328 -13.41 21.81 -53.33
C SER A 328 -12.30 20.87 -53.80
N ASN A 329 -12.33 20.53 -55.10
CA ASN A 329 -11.17 19.93 -55.77
C ASN A 329 -10.35 20.98 -56.55
N GLY A 330 -10.75 22.26 -56.50
CA GLY A 330 -10.17 23.34 -57.30
C GLY A 330 -9.06 24.13 -56.61
N ASP A 331 -8.54 23.61 -55.51
CA ASP A 331 -7.50 24.18 -54.65
C ASP A 331 -6.38 23.16 -54.42
N ALA A 332 -5.46 23.46 -53.51
CA ALA A 332 -4.24 22.68 -53.33
C ALA A 332 -4.48 21.31 -52.67
N CYS A 333 -5.67 21.05 -52.14
CA CYS A 333 -6.03 19.81 -51.49
C CYS A 333 -7.34 19.27 -52.07
N LEU A 334 -7.32 18.05 -52.58
CA LEU A 334 -8.52 17.41 -53.11
C LEU A 334 -9.43 16.92 -51.97
N ASN A 335 -10.70 16.69 -52.28
CA ASN A 335 -11.70 16.16 -51.33
C ASN A 335 -11.35 14.78 -50.74
N ASP A 336 -10.41 14.04 -51.34
CA ASP A 336 -9.88 12.79 -50.80
C ASP A 336 -8.60 12.99 -49.95
N CYS A 337 -8.29 14.24 -49.61
CA CYS A 337 -7.14 14.68 -48.83
C CYS A 337 -5.79 14.24 -49.42
N THR A 338 -5.76 14.16 -50.75
CA THR A 338 -4.54 14.06 -51.53
C THR A 338 -4.13 15.44 -52.04
N PRO A 339 -2.83 15.80 -51.97
CA PRO A 339 -2.35 17.05 -52.53
C PRO A 339 -2.59 17.06 -54.04
N ALA A 340 -3.21 18.13 -54.53
CA ALA A 340 -3.52 18.33 -55.94
C ALA A 340 -2.24 18.38 -56.79
N ARG A 341 -2.34 17.91 -58.05
CA ARG A 341 -1.20 17.78 -58.96
C ARG A 341 -1.63 18.03 -60.39
N CYS A 342 -0.78 18.72 -61.13
CA CYS A 342 -0.86 18.80 -62.58
C CYS A 342 -1.12 17.43 -63.23
N GLY A 343 -2.19 17.35 -64.03
CA GLY A 343 -2.71 16.18 -64.72
C GLY A 343 -3.69 15.34 -63.91
N ASP A 344 -4.30 15.88 -62.86
CA ASP A 344 -5.28 15.17 -62.01
C ASP A 344 -6.74 15.40 -62.43
N GLY A 345 -6.97 16.20 -63.47
CA GLY A 345 -8.28 16.52 -64.03
C GLY A 345 -8.97 17.70 -63.34
N HIS A 346 -8.29 18.41 -62.43
CA HIS A 346 -8.86 19.50 -61.66
C HIS A 346 -8.02 20.77 -61.70
N VAL A 347 -8.45 21.78 -62.46
CA VAL A 347 -7.73 23.07 -62.53
C VAL A 347 -7.66 23.75 -61.15
N GLN A 348 -6.47 23.81 -60.57
CA GLN A 348 -6.24 24.43 -59.26
C GLN A 348 -6.03 25.95 -59.34
N GLN A 349 -6.94 26.71 -58.73
CA GLN A 349 -6.98 28.16 -58.87
C GLN A 349 -5.72 28.83 -58.29
N GLY A 350 -4.89 29.38 -59.18
CA GLY A 350 -3.68 30.13 -58.80
C GLY A 350 -2.41 29.27 -58.63
N GLN A 351 -2.51 27.96 -58.77
CA GLN A 351 -1.35 27.05 -58.82
C GLN A 351 -1.02 26.63 -60.26
N GLU A 352 -2.05 26.44 -61.10
CA GLU A 352 -1.89 26.04 -62.49
C GLU A 352 -2.82 26.81 -63.45
N ALA A 353 -2.45 26.84 -64.73
CA ALA A 353 -3.14 27.63 -65.75
C ALA A 353 -4.14 26.82 -66.60
N CYS A 354 -4.00 25.48 -66.59
CA CYS A 354 -4.85 24.47 -67.20
C CYS A 354 -4.59 23.11 -66.53
N ASP A 355 -5.44 22.12 -66.81
CA ASP A 355 -5.26 20.69 -66.51
C ASP A 355 -6.17 19.93 -67.49
N ASP A 356 -5.63 18.98 -68.24
CA ASP A 356 -6.33 18.13 -69.22
C ASP A 356 -6.35 16.65 -68.81
N GLY A 357 -6.09 16.37 -67.53
CA GLY A 357 -6.14 15.03 -66.96
C GLY A 357 -4.92 14.17 -67.27
N ASN A 358 -3.86 14.74 -67.84
CA ASN A 358 -2.58 14.06 -68.03
C ASN A 358 -1.39 15.06 -68.03
N ARG A 359 -0.21 14.62 -68.45
CA ARG A 359 1.02 15.46 -68.51
C ARG A 359 1.74 15.36 -69.85
N ASP A 360 1.05 14.85 -70.86
CA ASP A 360 1.58 14.68 -72.20
C ASP A 360 1.57 16.06 -72.87
N PRO A 361 2.69 16.54 -73.43
CA PRO A 361 2.68 17.81 -74.14
C PRO A 361 2.00 17.66 -75.51
N GLY A 362 1.24 18.67 -75.92
CA GLY A 362 0.67 18.86 -77.25
C GLY A 362 -0.84 18.69 -77.36
N ASP A 363 -1.54 18.32 -76.29
CA ASP A 363 -2.98 18.01 -76.26
C ASP A 363 -3.83 19.02 -75.46
N GLY A 364 -3.21 20.06 -74.90
CA GLY A 364 -3.94 21.19 -74.30
C GLY A 364 -3.21 21.86 -73.16
N CYS A 365 -2.51 21.09 -72.35
CA CYS A 365 -1.78 21.55 -71.18
C CYS A 365 -0.41 20.86 -71.13
N ASP A 366 0.67 21.63 -70.95
CA ASP A 366 1.99 21.02 -70.86
C ASP A 366 2.21 20.32 -69.51
N ALA A 367 3.32 19.58 -69.41
CA ALA A 367 3.69 18.85 -68.20
C ALA A 367 3.92 19.75 -66.95
N ASP A 368 4.01 21.08 -67.14
CA ASP A 368 4.14 22.10 -66.08
C ASP A 368 2.80 22.86 -65.87
N CYS A 369 1.71 22.30 -66.39
CA CYS A 369 0.35 22.82 -66.40
C CYS A 369 0.21 24.28 -66.84
N GLN A 370 0.96 24.61 -67.88
CA GLN A 370 0.81 25.84 -68.65
C GLN A 370 0.07 25.56 -69.95
N ARG A 371 -0.74 26.53 -70.36
CA ARG A 371 -1.46 26.42 -71.63
C ARG A 371 -0.46 26.42 -72.78
N GLU A 372 -0.54 25.39 -73.60
CA GLU A 372 0.32 25.27 -74.77
C GLU A 372 -0.09 26.27 -75.85
N GLY A 373 0.91 26.83 -76.54
CA GLY A 373 0.66 27.68 -77.70
C GLY A 373 0.12 26.88 -78.89
N ALA A 374 -0.45 27.58 -79.89
CA ALA A 374 -0.94 26.93 -81.10
C ALA A 374 0.15 26.02 -81.73
N PRO A 375 -0.20 24.80 -82.18
CA PRO A 375 0.73 23.87 -82.81
C PRO A 375 1.50 24.51 -83.98
N ASP A 376 2.73 24.03 -84.23
CA ASP A 376 3.62 24.56 -85.27
C ASP A 376 2.90 24.78 -86.61
N GLY A 377 2.87 26.02 -87.08
CA GLY A 377 2.22 26.39 -88.35
C GLY A 377 0.72 26.70 -88.27
N CYS A 378 0.18 26.73 -87.06
CA CYS A 378 -1.14 27.24 -86.73
C CYS A 378 -1.03 28.47 -85.81
N SER A 379 -2.06 29.30 -85.81
CA SER A 379 -2.18 30.48 -84.95
C SER A 379 -3.60 30.59 -84.42
N VAL A 380 -3.75 30.97 -83.14
CA VAL A 380 -5.07 31.18 -82.53
C VAL A 380 -5.80 32.34 -83.21
N LEU A 381 -7.05 32.11 -83.61
CA LEU A 381 -7.98 33.14 -84.07
C LEU A 381 -8.77 33.68 -82.88
N GLU A 382 -8.38 34.86 -82.42
CA GLU A 382 -9.19 35.63 -81.48
C GLU A 382 -10.43 36.16 -82.22
N ASN A 383 -11.61 36.14 -81.57
CA ASN A 383 -12.92 36.67 -82.04
C ASN A 383 -13.96 35.70 -82.65
N ARG A 384 -13.94 34.39 -82.33
CA ARG A 384 -15.07 33.48 -82.66
C ARG A 384 -15.86 32.97 -81.46
N GLY A 385 -15.50 33.38 -80.24
CA GLY A 385 -16.18 32.93 -79.01
C GLY A 385 -15.93 31.46 -78.65
N ARG A 386 -15.08 30.80 -79.42
CA ARG A 386 -14.62 29.40 -79.31
C ARG A 386 -13.15 29.36 -79.70
N GLU A 387 -12.41 28.37 -79.21
CA GLU A 387 -10.98 28.29 -79.48
C GLU A 387 -10.79 27.79 -80.91
N THR A 388 -10.40 28.68 -81.81
CA THR A 388 -10.23 28.38 -83.24
C THR A 388 -8.76 28.54 -83.62
N LEU A 389 -8.19 27.57 -84.32
CA LEU A 389 -6.87 27.66 -84.92
C LEU A 389 -6.97 27.92 -86.41
N LEU A 390 -6.16 28.85 -86.93
CA LEU A 390 -5.87 28.96 -88.37
C LEU A 390 -4.53 28.29 -88.67
N CYS A 391 -4.58 27.17 -89.36
CA CYS A 391 -3.40 26.46 -89.82
C CYS A 391 -2.98 26.97 -91.21
N SER A 392 -2.42 28.19 -91.24
CA SER A 392 -2.12 28.91 -92.48
C SER A 392 -0.89 28.40 -93.24
N SER A 393 0.11 27.84 -92.55
CA SER A 393 1.32 27.30 -93.18
C SER A 393 1.28 25.78 -93.37
N ARG A 394 0.19 25.12 -92.98
CA ARG A 394 -0.07 23.70 -93.25
C ARG A 394 -1.05 23.58 -94.42
N ARG A 395 -0.75 22.71 -95.38
CA ARG A 395 -1.68 22.38 -96.47
C ARG A 395 -1.89 20.88 -96.51
N LEU A 396 -3.06 20.43 -96.13
CA LEU A 396 -3.41 19.01 -95.98
C LEU A 396 -4.64 18.67 -96.81
N SER A 397 -4.80 17.37 -97.14
CA SER A 397 -6.08 16.85 -97.61
C SER A 397 -7.13 17.02 -96.52
N TRP A 398 -8.41 17.06 -96.89
CA TRP A 398 -9.49 17.21 -95.91
C TRP A 398 -9.42 16.14 -94.79
N PRO A 399 -9.26 14.82 -95.08
CA PRO A 399 -9.13 13.83 -94.01
C PRO A 399 -7.91 14.07 -93.11
N ALA A 400 -6.74 14.41 -93.66
CA ALA A 400 -5.56 14.65 -92.85
C ALA A 400 -5.64 15.96 -92.03
N ALA A 401 -6.43 16.94 -92.51
CA ALA A 401 -6.73 18.15 -91.76
C ALA A 401 -7.67 17.86 -90.58
N GLU A 402 -8.66 16.98 -90.77
CA GLU A 402 -9.52 16.51 -89.69
C GLU A 402 -8.74 15.71 -88.64
N ASP A 403 -7.93 14.74 -89.05
CA ASP A 403 -7.08 13.97 -88.13
C ASP A 403 -6.20 14.90 -87.29
N PHE A 404 -5.61 15.94 -87.90
CA PHE A 404 -4.82 16.93 -87.19
C PHE A 404 -5.64 17.76 -86.19
N CYS A 405 -6.87 18.12 -86.54
CA CYS A 405 -7.73 18.84 -85.60
C CYS A 405 -8.16 17.94 -84.44
N GLN A 406 -8.40 16.65 -84.69
CA GLN A 406 -8.69 15.64 -83.66
C GLN A 406 -7.52 15.42 -82.72
N ASP A 407 -6.29 15.36 -83.24
CA ASP A 407 -5.06 15.26 -82.42
C ASP A 407 -4.88 16.49 -81.51
N TRP A 408 -5.37 17.67 -81.92
CA TRP A 408 -5.39 18.88 -81.09
C TRP A 408 -6.57 18.93 -80.10
N GLY A 409 -7.43 17.90 -80.09
CA GLY A 409 -8.61 17.84 -79.23
C GLY A 409 -9.82 18.61 -79.75
N GLY A 410 -9.89 18.87 -81.07
CA GLY A 410 -11.00 19.55 -81.72
C GLY A 410 -11.38 18.90 -83.06
N HIS A 411 -12.07 19.65 -83.92
CA HIS A 411 -12.50 19.20 -85.24
C HIS A 411 -12.28 20.29 -86.29
N LEU A 412 -12.36 19.95 -87.57
CA LEU A 412 -12.48 20.97 -88.61
C LEU A 412 -13.68 21.88 -88.33
N VAL A 413 -13.47 23.17 -88.61
CA VAL A 413 -14.36 24.22 -88.13
C VAL A 413 -15.82 24.10 -88.63
N THR A 414 -16.77 24.33 -87.72
CA THR A 414 -18.19 24.53 -88.04
C THR A 414 -18.50 26.00 -88.31
N VAL A 415 -19.37 26.29 -89.28
CA VAL A 415 -19.80 27.68 -89.58
C VAL A 415 -21.25 27.86 -89.15
N ASP A 416 -21.51 28.62 -88.08
CA ASP A 416 -22.85 28.67 -87.48
C ASP A 416 -23.78 29.74 -88.06
N ASN A 417 -23.24 30.78 -88.71
CA ASN A 417 -24.02 31.90 -89.22
C ASN A 417 -23.19 32.77 -90.20
N GLN A 418 -23.83 33.82 -90.73
CA GLN A 418 -23.18 34.76 -91.66
C GLN A 418 -21.99 35.49 -91.04
N ALA A 419 -22.02 35.87 -89.77
CA ALA A 419 -20.90 36.58 -89.14
C ALA A 419 -19.68 35.65 -89.00
N ASP A 420 -19.92 34.40 -88.64
CA ASP A 420 -18.90 33.34 -88.62
C ASP A 420 -18.27 33.12 -90.00
N HIS A 421 -19.11 33.05 -91.04
CA HIS A 421 -18.65 32.95 -92.42
C HIS A 421 -17.76 34.15 -92.80
N ASP A 422 -18.19 35.37 -92.52
CA ASP A 422 -17.50 36.60 -92.91
C ASP A 422 -16.09 36.67 -92.28
N VAL A 423 -15.95 36.21 -91.03
CA VAL A 423 -14.64 36.12 -90.34
C VAL A 423 -13.72 35.15 -91.06
N LEU A 424 -14.18 33.94 -91.35
CA LEU A 424 -13.36 32.92 -92.00
C LEU A 424 -13.04 33.26 -93.47
N ALA A 425 -14.01 33.82 -94.19
CA ALA A 425 -13.88 34.29 -95.56
C ALA A 425 -12.78 35.34 -95.72
N GLY A 426 -12.52 36.15 -94.69
CA GLY A 426 -11.46 37.15 -94.68
C GLY A 426 -10.06 36.60 -95.01
N TYR A 427 -9.81 35.32 -94.70
CA TYR A 427 -8.50 34.68 -94.91
C TYR A 427 -8.33 34.07 -96.31
N VAL A 428 -9.42 33.88 -97.05
CA VAL A 428 -9.42 33.23 -98.37
C VAL A 428 -8.57 34.01 -99.37
N TRP A 429 -8.60 35.34 -99.31
CA TRP A 429 -7.81 36.21 -100.18
C TRP A 429 -6.30 36.01 -100.03
N GLN A 430 -5.84 35.68 -98.82
CA GLN A 430 -4.42 35.49 -98.53
C GLN A 430 -3.98 34.05 -98.71
N LEU A 431 -4.83 33.09 -98.34
CA LEU A 431 -4.45 31.67 -98.22
C LEU A 431 -4.96 30.80 -99.37
N GLY A 432 -5.83 31.34 -100.22
CA GLY A 432 -6.55 30.59 -101.24
C GLY A 432 -7.75 29.87 -100.63
N GLU A 433 -8.13 28.74 -101.22
CA GLU A 433 -9.24 27.93 -100.72
C GLU A 433 -8.86 27.27 -99.38
N ILE A 434 -9.82 27.20 -98.46
CA ILE A 434 -9.60 26.76 -97.07
C ILE A 434 -10.65 25.73 -96.68
N TRP A 435 -10.25 24.61 -96.06
CA TRP A 435 -11.17 23.56 -95.61
C TRP A 435 -12.04 24.00 -94.43
N ILE A 436 -13.29 23.52 -94.42
CA ILE A 436 -14.23 23.56 -93.30
C ILE A 436 -14.75 22.15 -93.03
N GLY A 437 -15.37 21.92 -91.87
CA GLY A 437 -15.76 20.58 -91.41
C GLY A 437 -16.99 19.95 -92.07
N TYR A 438 -17.54 20.56 -93.12
CA TYR A 438 -18.75 20.08 -93.80
C TYR A 438 -18.39 19.13 -94.95
N ASN A 439 -19.08 18.00 -95.07
CA ASN A 439 -18.76 16.95 -96.05
C ASN A 439 -19.94 16.01 -96.30
N ASP A 440 -20.00 15.35 -97.45
CA ASP A 440 -20.99 14.30 -97.78
C ASP A 440 -20.31 12.98 -98.20
N ARG A 441 -19.12 12.73 -97.63
CA ARG A 441 -18.27 11.54 -97.92
C ARG A 441 -18.95 10.21 -97.57
N GLY A 442 -19.90 10.23 -96.62
CA GLY A 442 -20.64 9.04 -96.19
C GLY A 442 -21.70 8.63 -97.20
N GLU A 443 -22.56 9.58 -97.57
CA GLU A 443 -23.62 9.42 -98.57
C GLU A 443 -23.74 10.70 -99.41
N GLU A 444 -23.58 10.55 -100.73
CA GLU A 444 -23.68 11.65 -101.70
C GLU A 444 -24.95 12.48 -101.50
N ARG A 445 -24.79 13.82 -101.38
CA ARG A 445 -25.84 14.82 -101.08
C ARG A 445 -26.38 14.81 -99.65
N ASP A 446 -25.87 13.96 -98.78
CA ASP A 446 -26.17 13.97 -97.34
C ASP A 446 -24.98 14.63 -96.61
N TRP A 447 -25.04 15.95 -96.50
CA TRP A 447 -23.95 16.74 -95.95
C TRP A 447 -23.99 16.82 -94.43
N GLU A 448 -22.88 16.46 -93.78
CA GLU A 448 -22.70 16.39 -92.33
C GLU A 448 -21.47 17.19 -91.87
N TRP A 449 -21.53 17.65 -90.62
CA TRP A 449 -20.38 18.27 -89.93
C TRP A 449 -19.62 17.22 -89.13
N VAL A 450 -18.29 17.25 -89.17
CA VAL A 450 -17.45 16.37 -88.34
C VAL A 450 -17.38 16.76 -86.87
N GLY A 451 -17.57 18.06 -86.59
CA GLY A 451 -17.57 18.60 -85.25
C GLY A 451 -18.99 18.88 -84.74
N ARG A 452 -19.27 20.14 -84.43
CA ARG A 452 -20.62 20.55 -84.01
C ARG A 452 -21.56 20.65 -85.21
N ASP A 453 -22.82 20.31 -84.97
CA ASP A 453 -23.89 20.50 -85.94
C ASP A 453 -24.22 21.98 -86.18
N SER A 454 -24.57 22.30 -87.42
CA SER A 454 -25.13 23.59 -87.81
C SER A 454 -26.07 23.48 -89.01
N ASP A 455 -27.20 24.19 -88.94
CA ASP A 455 -28.17 24.32 -90.04
C ASP A 455 -27.81 25.45 -91.03
N TYR A 456 -26.72 26.18 -90.79
CA TYR A 456 -26.31 27.27 -91.67
C TYR A 456 -25.61 26.73 -92.90
N GLU A 457 -26.03 27.20 -94.08
CA GLU A 457 -25.40 26.89 -95.35
C GLU A 457 -25.12 28.18 -96.15
N ASN A 458 -23.94 28.24 -96.78
CA ASN A 458 -23.58 29.40 -97.61
C ASN A 458 -22.86 29.01 -98.90
N TRP A 459 -23.45 28.06 -99.64
CA TRP A 459 -22.99 27.60 -100.93
C TRP A 459 -22.85 28.73 -101.97
N GLY A 460 -21.82 28.60 -102.82
CA GLY A 460 -21.63 29.43 -104.00
C GLY A 460 -22.76 29.22 -105.01
N ALA A 461 -22.96 30.18 -105.91
CA ALA A 461 -23.98 30.05 -106.94
C ALA A 461 -23.66 28.85 -107.85
N GLY A 462 -24.53 27.83 -107.80
CA GLY A 462 -24.37 26.59 -108.55
C GLY A 462 -23.77 25.42 -107.75
N GLN A 463 -23.34 25.66 -106.50
CA GLN A 463 -22.80 24.63 -105.60
C GLN A 463 -23.84 24.12 -104.59
N PRO A 464 -23.69 22.88 -104.07
CA PRO A 464 -22.70 21.89 -104.47
C PRO A 464 -23.03 21.23 -105.83
N ASP A 465 -22.05 21.11 -106.74
CA ASP A 465 -22.23 20.62 -108.12
C ASP A 465 -21.72 19.20 -108.37
N ASN A 466 -21.05 18.63 -107.37
CA ASN A 466 -20.35 17.36 -107.36
C ASN A 466 -19.57 17.14 -108.66
N TRP A 467 -18.64 18.06 -108.94
CA TRP A 467 -17.91 18.06 -110.20
C TRP A 467 -17.18 16.74 -110.45
N ARG A 468 -17.65 16.01 -111.47
CA ARG A 468 -17.14 14.67 -111.88
C ARG A 468 -17.41 13.54 -110.88
N GLN A 469 -18.39 13.67 -109.97
CA GLN A 469 -18.75 12.63 -108.98
C GLN A 469 -17.60 12.33 -108.00
N ARG A 470 -16.92 13.38 -107.52
CA ARG A 470 -15.67 13.27 -106.76
C ARG A 470 -15.46 14.40 -105.74
N GLU A 471 -16.43 15.28 -105.55
CA GLU A 471 -16.27 16.47 -104.71
C GLU A 471 -17.13 16.36 -103.47
N ASP A 472 -16.56 15.76 -102.42
CA ASP A 472 -17.34 15.37 -101.24
C ASP A 472 -17.00 16.20 -99.98
N CYS A 473 -16.17 17.25 -100.11
CA CYS A 473 -15.64 18.02 -99.00
C CYS A 473 -15.81 19.53 -99.20
N ALA A 474 -16.40 20.24 -98.24
CA ALA A 474 -16.65 21.67 -98.37
C ALA A 474 -15.40 22.51 -98.07
N CYS A 475 -15.22 23.56 -98.86
CA CYS A 475 -14.20 24.59 -98.62
C CYS A 475 -14.75 25.99 -98.86
N LEU A 476 -14.12 26.97 -98.22
CA LEU A 476 -14.28 28.38 -98.58
C LEU A 476 -13.57 28.62 -99.91
N TRP A 477 -14.31 29.05 -100.93
CA TRP A 477 -13.80 29.13 -102.29
C TRP A 477 -13.25 30.50 -102.63
N THR A 478 -12.22 30.60 -103.49
CA THR A 478 -11.72 31.92 -103.93
C THR A 478 -12.68 32.65 -104.87
N GLY A 479 -13.61 31.92 -105.51
CA GLY A 479 -14.69 32.47 -106.33
C GLY A 479 -15.97 32.76 -105.55
N ALA A 480 -17.00 33.28 -106.24
CA ALA A 480 -18.35 33.52 -105.69
C ALA A 480 -18.43 34.34 -104.37
N GLY A 481 -17.42 35.18 -104.08
CA GLY A 481 -17.39 35.99 -102.87
C GLY A 481 -17.10 35.19 -101.59
N SER A 482 -16.21 34.20 -101.66
CA SER A 482 -15.78 33.37 -100.51
C SER A 482 -16.83 32.40 -99.95
N ARG A 483 -17.92 32.21 -100.70
CA ARG A 483 -18.95 31.20 -100.46
C ARG A 483 -18.40 29.77 -100.62
N TRP A 484 -19.18 28.79 -100.16
CA TRP A 484 -18.72 27.41 -100.10
C TRP A 484 -18.71 26.73 -101.47
N ASN A 485 -17.74 25.84 -101.65
CA ASN A 485 -17.61 24.95 -102.80
C ASN A 485 -17.32 23.54 -102.28
N ASP A 486 -18.02 22.56 -102.81
CA ASP A 486 -17.67 21.16 -102.66
C ASP A 486 -16.44 20.89 -103.52
N ALA A 487 -15.42 20.28 -102.94
CA ALA A 487 -14.13 20.09 -103.59
C ALA A 487 -13.62 18.67 -103.39
N ILE A 488 -12.78 18.22 -104.31
CA ILE A 488 -12.08 16.93 -104.19
C ILE A 488 -11.28 16.90 -102.88
N CYS A 489 -11.67 16.00 -101.96
CA CYS A 489 -11.12 15.89 -100.60
C CYS A 489 -9.60 15.69 -100.55
N GLU A 490 -8.98 15.10 -101.59
CA GLU A 490 -7.52 14.89 -101.64
C GLU A 490 -6.72 16.16 -101.96
N GLN A 491 -7.36 17.29 -102.26
CA GLN A 491 -6.64 18.55 -102.51
C GLN A 491 -6.00 19.09 -101.22
N SER A 492 -4.79 19.65 -101.33
CA SER A 492 -4.10 20.23 -100.18
C SER A 492 -4.46 21.69 -99.97
N LYS A 493 -5.20 22.01 -98.91
CA LYS A 493 -5.63 23.38 -98.58
C LYS A 493 -5.23 23.75 -97.15
N ALA A 494 -5.20 25.06 -96.86
CA ALA A 494 -5.18 25.52 -95.48
C ALA A 494 -6.51 25.12 -94.81
N PHE A 495 -6.56 25.15 -93.49
CA PHE A 495 -7.75 24.71 -92.76
C PHE A 495 -7.85 25.41 -91.40
N PHE A 496 -9.03 25.32 -90.80
CA PHE A 496 -9.30 25.80 -89.45
C PHE A 496 -9.70 24.63 -88.55
N CYS A 497 -9.15 24.60 -87.34
CA CYS A 497 -9.60 23.70 -86.28
C CYS A 497 -10.40 24.47 -85.24
N GLU A 498 -11.29 23.78 -84.53
CA GLU A 498 -12.12 24.33 -83.48
C GLU A 498 -12.38 23.31 -82.37
N ARG A 499 -12.42 23.78 -81.11
CA ARG A 499 -12.93 23.05 -79.94
C ARG A 499 -13.86 23.91 -79.09
#